data_AF-A0A419G1Z6-F1
#
_entry.id   AF-A0A419G1Z6-F1
#
_cell.length_a   1.000
_cell.length_b   1.000
_cell.length_c   1.000
_cell.angle_alpha   90.00
_cell.angle_beta   90.00
_cell.angle_gamma   90.00
#
_symmetry.space_group_name_H-M   'P 1'
#
loop_
_entity.id
_entity.type
_entity.pdbx_description
1 polymer ?
#
loop_
_entity_poly.entity_id
_entity_poly.type
_entity_poly.pdbx_seq_one_letter_code
_entity_poly.pdbx_strand_id
1 'polypeptide(L)'
;MIMVSNDYKTAINADVRNIKPRVLAYFDGDGQPPIELDENTIVDIHLLEEAHAESDNPLGLVSANETTISFDNSSRDFTPTNLTSPYYDKLRPNLLIKPYLGLETSPGTFEYVPLGVFRTGDWSAPSESVEATVTGYDKLYELGNKDIPMLPVQTNTTVAGMFELLFQVLGLAPDQYEIDISLNQPIQVGWFPKGKVRDAFQVLAIAGNCNVSANRYGVVRVKNNFKSGNAVVTLTDNDQIIIAENPQKYLDTYNKVSMIYKTPYLKKSDSLLKIDSIAIPNGGFIFQNLAFSGPVAIIDQISLVGAKNAVVESIEYGTWSITVSVSNSGPAETVSLEVFGRMIETLNSTSLIQDEYLLARWGERELKIDNEMIQDKEVATLYAQSLLSLLKDPYMNLSLDVRGDPALEVNDIVEIQDQTDKIGIVDALPIRITLNYDGGLGGRIEARKPIAPHDWVFMSPGLYAYVPRDIVP
;
A
#
# COMPACT_ATOMS: atom_id res chain seq x y z
N MET A 1 -10.51 13.89 0.26
CA MET A 1 -10.04 15.28 0.16
C MET A 1 -9.84 15.78 1.55
N ILE A 2 -8.74 16.46 1.80
CA ILE A 2 -8.49 17.12 3.07
C ILE A 2 -9.58 18.18 3.29
N MET A 3 -10.11 18.24 4.52
CA MET A 3 -11.07 19.29 4.87
C MET A 3 -10.36 20.65 4.86
N VAL A 4 -10.90 21.56 4.06
CA VAL A 4 -10.42 22.93 3.88
C VAL A 4 -11.57 23.92 3.97
N SER A 5 -11.26 25.19 4.27
CA SER A 5 -12.26 26.25 4.38
C SER A 5 -12.95 26.56 3.04
N ASN A 6 -14.09 27.25 3.08
CA ASN A 6 -14.74 27.74 1.87
C ASN A 6 -13.89 28.83 1.17
N ASP A 7 -13.12 29.59 1.94
CA ASP A 7 -12.23 30.62 1.40
C ASP A 7 -11.10 29.95 0.61
N TYR A 8 -10.55 28.83 1.11
CA TYR A 8 -9.60 28.01 0.36
C TYR A 8 -10.19 27.51 -0.96
N LYS A 9 -11.40 26.93 -0.94
CA LYS A 9 -12.06 26.42 -2.15
C LYS A 9 -12.28 27.49 -3.21
N THR A 10 -12.48 28.74 -2.78
CA THR A 10 -12.59 29.88 -3.69
C THR A 10 -11.22 30.31 -4.20
N ALA A 11 -10.24 30.44 -3.29
CA ALA A 11 -8.89 30.89 -3.61
C ALA A 11 -8.13 29.93 -4.52
N ILE A 12 -8.31 28.61 -4.37
CA ILE A 12 -7.57 27.62 -5.16
C ILE A 12 -7.95 27.66 -6.64
N ASN A 13 -9.16 28.13 -6.95
CA ASN A 13 -9.70 28.29 -8.30
C ASN A 13 -9.51 29.71 -8.86
N ALA A 14 -8.91 30.64 -8.09
CA ALA A 14 -8.69 32.00 -8.56
C ALA A 14 -7.65 32.06 -9.71
N ASP A 15 -7.75 33.09 -10.56
CA ASP A 15 -6.82 33.34 -11.66
C ASP A 15 -5.36 33.46 -11.17
N VAL A 16 -5.18 34.09 -10.00
CA VAL A 16 -3.89 34.26 -9.34
C VAL A 16 -3.94 33.60 -7.98
N ARG A 17 -2.93 32.78 -7.68
CA ARG A 17 -2.79 32.06 -6.41
C ARG A 17 -1.43 32.41 -5.82
N ASN A 18 -1.41 32.65 -4.52
CA ASN A 18 -0.18 32.84 -3.78
C ASN A 18 0.01 31.65 -2.85
N ILE A 19 1.11 30.91 -3.06
CA ILE A 19 1.36 29.65 -2.39
C ILE A 19 2.73 29.72 -1.71
N LYS A 20 2.77 29.32 -0.44
CA LYS A 20 4.00 29.27 0.36
C LYS A 20 4.32 27.85 0.82
N PRO A 21 5.57 27.39 0.68
CA PRO A 21 5.99 26.13 1.22
C PRO A 21 6.25 26.26 2.71
N ARG A 22 6.10 25.16 3.43
CA ARG A 22 6.57 25.04 4.81
C ARG A 22 6.95 23.60 5.08
N VAL A 23 8.11 23.38 5.69
CA VAL A 23 8.57 22.05 6.09
C VAL A 23 8.89 22.07 7.57
N LEU A 24 8.22 21.18 8.32
CA LEU A 24 8.57 20.92 9.72
C LEU A 24 9.59 19.78 9.75
N ALA A 25 10.83 20.07 10.12
CA ALA A 25 11.93 19.10 10.17
C ALA A 25 12.37 18.83 11.62
N TYR A 26 12.36 17.56 12.03
CA TYR A 26 12.59 17.15 13.42
C TYR A 26 14.04 16.75 13.65
N PHE A 27 14.98 17.67 13.37
CA PHE A 27 16.44 17.43 13.40
C PHE A 27 16.97 16.83 14.71
N ASP A 28 16.32 17.10 15.84
CA ASP A 28 16.71 16.63 17.16
C ASP A 28 15.91 15.39 17.64
N GLY A 29 15.11 14.79 16.76
CA GLY A 29 14.32 13.58 16.99
C GLY A 29 12.80 13.83 17.08
N ASP A 30 12.01 12.77 16.87
CA ASP A 30 10.54 12.86 16.69
C ASP A 30 9.78 13.49 17.87
N GLY A 31 10.30 13.33 19.09
CA GLY A 31 9.71 13.87 20.32
C GLY A 31 10.13 15.30 20.63
N GLN A 32 11.01 15.90 19.82
CA GLN A 32 11.48 17.27 19.99
C GLN A 32 10.68 18.24 19.11
N PRO A 33 10.65 19.54 19.44
CA PRO A 33 10.05 20.55 18.58
C PRO A 33 10.71 20.55 17.19
N PRO A 34 9.92 20.66 16.10
CA PRO A 34 10.49 20.77 14.77
C PRO A 34 11.14 22.15 14.57
N ILE A 35 12.12 22.17 13.67
CA ILE A 35 12.57 23.41 13.03
C ILE A 35 11.65 23.66 11.83
N GLU A 36 11.08 24.85 11.77
CA GLU A 36 10.23 25.29 10.66
C GLU A 36 11.10 25.93 9.57
N LEU A 37 11.05 25.36 8.38
CA LEU A 37 11.70 25.87 7.18
C LEU A 37 10.61 26.46 6.27
N ASP A 38 10.84 27.66 5.75
CA ASP A 38 9.86 28.49 5.05
C ASP A 38 10.29 28.80 3.60
N GLU A 39 9.60 29.72 2.93
CA GLU A 39 9.91 30.16 1.56
C GLU A 39 11.31 30.75 1.37
N ASN A 40 11.98 31.19 2.45
CA ASN A 40 13.34 31.71 2.35
C ASN A 40 14.39 30.59 2.34
N THR A 41 14.00 29.39 2.76
CA THR A 41 14.89 28.22 2.84
C THR A 41 14.53 27.15 1.82
N ILE A 42 13.25 27.00 1.48
CA ILE A 42 12.77 25.97 0.56
C ILE A 42 12.76 26.53 -0.86
N VAL A 43 13.46 25.85 -1.77
CA VAL A 43 13.51 26.19 -3.19
C VAL A 43 12.37 25.52 -3.94
N ASP A 44 12.22 24.20 -3.75
CA ASP A 44 11.15 23.44 -4.40
C ASP A 44 10.68 22.26 -3.54
N ILE A 45 9.46 21.82 -3.81
CA ILE A 45 8.88 20.59 -3.27
C ILE A 45 8.25 19.81 -4.42
N HIS A 46 8.78 18.61 -4.66
CA HIS A 46 8.14 17.58 -5.47
C HIS A 46 7.46 16.57 -4.57
N LEU A 47 6.23 16.20 -4.91
CA LEU A 47 5.43 15.23 -4.19
C LEU A 47 4.84 14.22 -5.15
N LEU A 48 5.04 12.94 -4.87
CA LEU A 48 4.42 11.82 -5.56
C LEU A 48 3.51 11.10 -4.57
N GLU A 49 2.20 11.16 -4.82
CA GLU A 49 1.20 10.39 -4.09
C GLU A 49 0.59 9.34 -5.02
N GLU A 50 0.55 8.09 -4.59
CA GLU A 50 0.13 6.98 -5.44
C GLU A 50 -0.72 5.96 -4.65
N ALA A 51 -1.77 5.46 -5.29
CA ALA A 51 -2.54 4.30 -4.84
C ALA A 51 -2.36 3.08 -5.77
N HIS A 52 -1.60 3.26 -6.85
CA HIS A 52 -1.36 2.26 -7.89
C HIS A 52 0.13 2.27 -8.24
N ALA A 53 0.87 1.23 -7.85
CA ALA A 53 2.22 1.00 -8.34
C ALA A 53 2.16 0.22 -9.67
N GLU A 54 3.15 0.38 -10.55
CA GLU A 54 3.22 -0.40 -11.79
C GLU A 54 3.26 -1.91 -11.48
N SER A 55 2.25 -2.62 -11.96
CA SER A 55 2.11 -4.07 -11.76
C SER A 55 1.29 -4.70 -12.88
N ASP A 56 1.52 -5.99 -13.14
CA ASP A 56 0.75 -6.77 -14.12
C ASP A 56 -0.73 -6.95 -13.71
N ASN A 57 -1.07 -6.76 -12.43
CA ASN A 57 -2.43 -6.77 -11.92
C ASN A 57 -2.90 -5.34 -11.61
N PRO A 58 -3.91 -4.80 -12.31
CA PRO A 58 -4.36 -3.43 -12.12
C PRO A 58 -5.19 -3.24 -10.82
N LEU A 59 -5.53 -4.32 -10.12
CA LEU A 59 -6.26 -4.32 -8.86
C LEU A 59 -5.43 -5.01 -7.76
N GLY A 60 -5.59 -4.56 -6.53
CA GLY A 60 -4.84 -5.12 -5.41
C GLY A 60 -3.40 -4.61 -5.36
N LEU A 61 -3.22 -3.32 -5.09
CA LEU A 61 -1.92 -2.67 -5.21
C LEU A 61 -1.45 -2.06 -3.89
N VAL A 62 -0.14 -1.96 -3.78
CA VAL A 62 0.57 -1.41 -2.63
C VAL A 62 1.49 -0.31 -3.15
N SER A 63 1.39 0.87 -2.55
CA SER A 63 2.08 2.05 -3.05
C SER A 63 2.57 2.92 -1.90
N ALA A 64 3.81 3.40 -2.00
CA ALA A 64 4.39 4.30 -1.03
C ALA A 64 4.58 5.68 -1.67
N ASN A 65 4.17 6.72 -0.96
CA ASN A 65 4.35 8.09 -1.37
C ASN A 65 5.80 8.54 -1.17
N GLU A 66 6.24 9.45 -2.02
CA GLU A 66 7.58 10.03 -1.99
C GLU A 66 7.49 11.56 -2.04
N THR A 67 8.43 12.23 -1.38
CA THR A 67 8.62 13.68 -1.55
C THR A 67 10.10 13.96 -1.75
N THR A 68 10.42 14.90 -2.63
CA THR A 68 11.76 15.45 -2.76
C THR A 68 11.68 16.93 -2.47
N ILE A 69 12.57 17.42 -1.60
CA ILE A 69 12.61 18.82 -1.20
C ILE A 69 14.02 19.34 -1.45
N SER A 70 14.10 20.50 -2.09
CA SER A 70 15.34 21.24 -2.29
C SER A 70 15.37 22.46 -1.38
N PHE A 71 16.53 22.69 -0.77
CA PHE A 71 16.76 23.80 0.15
C PHE A 71 17.85 24.72 -0.40
N ASP A 72 17.70 26.03 -0.18
CA ASP A 72 18.79 26.98 -0.37
C ASP A 72 19.91 26.63 0.62
N ASN A 73 21.07 26.37 0.05
CA ASN A 73 22.28 25.97 0.71
C ASN A 73 23.45 26.91 0.35
N SER A 74 23.15 28.16 -0.01
CA SER A 74 24.14 29.22 -0.26
C SER A 74 25.04 29.47 0.96
N SER A 75 24.52 29.31 2.18
CA SER A 75 25.28 29.39 3.45
C SER A 75 26.04 28.12 3.81
N ARG A 76 25.85 27.02 3.07
CA ARG A 76 26.37 25.67 3.38
C ARG A 76 25.81 25.07 4.68
N ASP A 77 24.64 25.51 5.14
CA ASP A 77 24.02 24.97 6.36
C ASP A 77 23.55 23.51 6.17
N PHE A 78 23.11 23.13 4.97
CA PHE A 78 22.73 21.75 4.65
C PHE A 78 23.90 20.91 4.11
N THR A 79 25.14 21.35 4.29
CA THR A 79 26.33 20.58 3.91
C THR A 79 26.84 19.74 5.09
N PRO A 80 26.83 18.39 5.01
CA PRO A 80 27.18 17.51 6.14
C PRO A 80 28.58 17.72 6.73
N THR A 81 29.54 18.22 5.94
CA THR A 81 30.92 18.48 6.36
C THR A 81 31.13 19.86 6.99
N ASN A 82 30.10 20.72 7.00
CA ASN A 82 30.18 22.04 7.63
C ASN A 82 30.02 21.91 9.16
N LEU A 83 31.14 21.92 9.89
CA LEU A 83 31.16 21.80 11.36
C LEU A 83 30.49 22.98 12.09
N THR A 84 30.29 24.11 11.40
CA THR A 84 29.64 25.31 11.96
C THR A 84 28.16 25.40 11.65
N SER A 85 27.62 24.49 10.83
CA SER A 85 26.21 24.44 10.49
C SER A 85 25.35 24.18 11.74
N PRO A 86 24.17 24.81 11.87
CA PRO A 86 23.18 24.46 12.90
C PRO A 86 22.64 23.02 12.76
N TYR A 87 22.81 22.42 11.58
CA TYR A 87 22.38 21.06 11.23
C TYR A 87 23.54 20.07 11.16
N TYR A 88 24.74 20.46 11.58
CA TYR A 88 25.89 19.56 11.65
C TYR A 88 25.54 18.29 12.45
N ASP A 89 25.85 17.13 11.86
CA ASP A 89 25.54 15.80 12.42
C ASP A 89 24.03 15.49 12.58
N LYS A 90 23.13 16.32 12.03
CA LYS A 90 21.66 16.11 12.07
C LYS A 90 21.05 15.65 10.74
N LEU A 91 21.77 15.82 9.63
CA LEU A 91 21.35 15.40 8.29
C LEU A 91 21.55 13.88 8.13
N ARG A 92 20.62 13.10 8.65
CA ARG A 92 20.68 11.63 8.67
C ARG A 92 19.47 11.02 7.97
N PRO A 93 19.56 9.76 7.51
CA PRO A 93 18.39 8.99 7.16
C PRO A 93 17.44 8.81 8.34
N ASN A 94 16.18 8.51 8.03
CA ASN A 94 15.09 8.31 8.97
C ASN A 94 14.71 9.56 9.80
N LEU A 95 15.07 10.75 9.34
CA LEU A 95 14.62 12.01 9.93
C LEU A 95 13.15 12.26 9.59
N LEU A 96 12.34 12.60 10.59
CA LEU A 96 10.95 12.98 10.36
C LEU A 96 10.87 14.37 9.71
N ILE A 97 10.16 14.45 8.59
CA ILE A 97 9.81 15.71 7.92
C ILE A 97 8.31 15.72 7.57
N LYS A 98 7.70 16.91 7.67
CA LYS A 98 6.29 17.14 7.32
C LYS A 98 6.19 18.37 6.41
N PRO A 99 6.12 18.19 5.09
CA PRO A 99 5.89 19.27 4.14
C PRO A 99 4.42 19.73 4.14
N TYR A 100 4.22 21.02 3.88
CA TYR A 100 2.93 21.69 3.74
C TYR A 100 2.99 22.72 2.60
N LEU A 101 1.85 22.97 1.97
CA LEU A 101 1.64 24.13 1.10
C LEU A 101 0.53 25.01 1.69
N GLY A 102 0.85 26.29 1.87
CA GLY A 102 -0.07 27.31 2.34
C GLY A 102 -0.65 28.10 1.19
N LEU A 103 -1.97 28.11 1.04
CA LEU A 103 -2.67 28.95 0.07
C LEU A 103 -3.16 30.23 0.76
N GLU A 104 -2.90 31.38 0.14
CA GLU A 104 -3.44 32.66 0.62
C GLU A 104 -4.96 32.72 0.42
N THR A 105 -5.72 32.75 1.51
CA THR A 105 -7.21 32.83 1.49
C THR A 105 -7.72 34.25 1.65
N SER A 106 -6.91 35.11 2.24
CA SER A 106 -7.10 36.57 2.31
C SER A 106 -5.73 37.24 2.48
N PRO A 107 -5.58 38.55 2.22
CA PRO A 107 -4.27 39.20 2.24
C PRO A 107 -3.48 38.93 3.54
N GLY A 108 -2.34 38.24 3.40
CA GLY A 108 -1.44 37.85 4.49
C GLY A 108 -1.89 36.64 5.32
N THR A 109 -3.02 36.01 5.02
CA THR A 109 -3.55 34.84 5.73
C THR A 109 -3.46 33.60 4.87
N PHE A 110 -2.72 32.59 5.36
CA PHE A 110 -2.47 31.35 4.64
C PHE A 110 -3.12 30.16 5.34
N GLU A 111 -3.84 29.34 4.59
CA GLU A 111 -4.35 28.05 5.02
C GLU A 111 -3.40 26.94 4.53
N TYR A 112 -2.77 26.24 5.47
CA TYR A 112 -1.76 25.23 5.17
C TYR A 112 -2.36 23.83 5.11
N VAL A 113 -2.09 23.15 4.00
CA VAL A 113 -2.51 21.77 3.75
C VAL A 113 -1.28 20.85 3.85
N PRO A 114 -1.36 19.73 4.60
CA PRO A 114 -0.25 18.78 4.69
C PRO A 114 -0.05 18.03 3.37
N LEU A 115 1.22 17.83 3.00
CA LEU A 115 1.62 17.03 1.85
C LEU A 115 2.00 15.59 2.23
N GLY A 116 2.15 15.29 3.51
CA GLY A 116 2.44 13.94 4.00
C GLY A 116 3.33 13.93 5.22
N VAL A 117 3.63 12.72 5.69
CA VAL A 117 4.54 12.45 6.80
C VAL A 117 5.62 11.52 6.28
N PHE A 118 6.85 12.01 6.19
CA PHE A 118 7.94 11.29 5.53
C PHE A 118 9.15 11.12 6.43
N ARG A 119 9.93 10.08 6.12
CA ARG A 119 11.25 9.80 6.68
C ARG A 119 12.29 10.01 5.61
N THR A 120 13.29 10.84 5.88
CA THR A 120 14.35 11.14 4.91
C THR A 120 15.18 9.90 4.58
N GLY A 121 15.62 9.80 3.33
CA GLY A 121 16.72 8.96 2.90
C GLY A 121 18.05 9.71 3.00
N ASP A 122 18.89 9.53 1.99
CA ASP A 122 20.18 10.21 1.89
C ASP A 122 19.99 11.69 1.49
N TRP A 123 20.79 12.54 2.13
CA TRP A 123 20.88 13.96 1.79
C TRP A 123 21.96 14.18 0.73
N SER A 124 21.67 15.00 -0.26
CA SER A 124 22.61 15.39 -1.32
C SER A 124 22.91 16.89 -1.22
N ALA A 125 24.18 17.25 -1.05
CA ALA A 125 24.62 18.64 -1.03
C ALA A 125 25.89 18.81 -1.90
N PRO A 126 25.75 18.80 -3.23
CA PRO A 126 26.89 18.89 -4.15
C PRO A 126 27.68 20.19 -3.95
N SER A 127 29.01 20.13 -4.03
CA SER A 127 29.88 21.31 -3.83
C SER A 127 29.70 22.38 -4.90
N GLU A 128 29.24 21.99 -6.09
CA GLU A 128 28.99 22.88 -7.23
C GLU A 128 27.57 23.47 -7.25
N SER A 129 26.67 22.98 -6.38
CA SER A 129 25.33 23.52 -6.24
C SER A 129 25.23 24.46 -5.03
N VAL A 130 24.32 25.43 -5.14
CA VAL A 130 23.83 26.24 -4.02
C VAL A 130 22.60 25.61 -3.38
N GLU A 131 22.19 24.42 -3.80
CA GLU A 131 21.04 23.70 -3.25
C GLU A 131 21.50 22.41 -2.54
N ALA A 132 20.72 22.00 -1.54
CA ALA A 132 20.78 20.67 -0.97
C ALA A 132 19.42 20.00 -1.12
N THR A 133 19.40 18.71 -1.45
CA THR A 133 18.17 17.95 -1.70
C THR A 133 18.06 16.76 -0.77
N VAL A 134 16.82 16.39 -0.45
CA VAL A 134 16.51 15.17 0.30
C VAL A 134 15.24 14.55 -0.25
N THR A 135 15.25 13.22 -0.38
CA THR A 135 14.04 12.44 -0.67
C THR A 135 13.52 11.82 0.61
N GLY A 136 12.23 11.92 0.85
CA GLY A 136 11.52 11.32 1.98
C GLY A 136 10.52 10.26 1.51
N TYR A 137 10.39 9.20 2.29
CA TYR A 137 9.47 8.09 2.05
C TYR A 137 8.44 8.00 3.15
N ASP A 138 7.22 7.63 2.81
CA ASP A 138 6.15 7.49 3.79
C ASP A 138 6.29 6.25 4.69
N LYS A 139 5.30 6.06 5.56
CA LYS A 139 5.27 4.92 6.49
C LYS A 139 5.17 3.57 5.78
N LEU A 140 4.53 3.49 4.61
CA LEU A 140 4.32 2.24 3.91
C LEU A 140 5.62 1.72 3.28
N TYR A 141 6.51 2.62 2.84
CA TYR A 141 7.85 2.25 2.41
C TYR A 141 8.64 1.55 3.53
N GLU A 142 8.65 2.15 4.73
CA GLU A 142 9.34 1.60 5.91
C GLU A 142 8.77 0.21 6.27
N LEU A 143 7.44 0.10 6.36
CA LEU A 143 6.78 -1.16 6.69
C LEU A 143 7.05 -2.22 5.63
N GLY A 144 6.91 -1.88 4.35
CA GLY A 144 7.09 -2.79 3.24
C GLY A 144 8.49 -3.41 3.17
N ASN A 145 9.52 -2.74 3.69
CA ASN A 145 10.90 -3.23 3.71
C ASN A 145 11.25 -4.14 4.91
N LYS A 146 10.37 -4.23 5.91
CA LYS A 146 10.52 -5.16 7.05
C LYS A 146 10.31 -6.60 6.61
N ASP A 147 10.98 -7.52 7.29
CA ASP A 147 10.67 -8.94 7.17
C ASP A 147 9.34 -9.24 7.86
N ILE A 148 8.58 -10.17 7.29
CA ILE A 148 7.32 -10.61 7.90
C ILE A 148 7.66 -11.31 9.23
N PRO A 149 7.06 -10.89 10.37
CA PRO A 149 7.27 -11.54 11.65
C PRO A 149 6.86 -13.01 11.63
N MET A 150 7.38 -13.80 12.56
CA MET A 150 6.96 -15.20 12.73
C MET A 150 5.49 -15.22 13.20
N LEU A 151 4.58 -15.58 12.27
CA LEU A 151 3.15 -15.57 12.53
C LEU A 151 2.56 -16.96 12.32
N PRO A 152 1.69 -17.43 13.24
CA PRO A 152 0.95 -18.67 13.03
C PRO A 152 -0.15 -18.46 11.99
N VAL A 153 -0.59 -19.58 11.42
CA VAL A 153 -1.75 -19.64 10.54
C VAL A 153 -2.99 -19.14 11.27
N GLN A 154 -3.80 -18.35 10.57
CA GLN A 154 -5.10 -17.89 11.06
C GLN A 154 -6.22 -18.75 10.47
N THR A 155 -7.30 -18.95 11.22
CA THR A 155 -8.46 -19.70 10.74
C THR A 155 -9.74 -18.90 10.90
N ASN A 156 -10.68 -19.08 9.97
CA ASN A 156 -12.00 -18.43 9.98
C ASN A 156 -11.92 -16.91 10.20
N THR A 157 -11.09 -16.25 9.41
CA THR A 157 -10.90 -14.79 9.46
C THR A 157 -11.40 -14.15 8.15
N THR A 158 -11.17 -12.86 7.99
CA THR A 158 -11.43 -12.10 6.77
C THR A 158 -10.16 -11.45 6.24
N VAL A 159 -10.22 -10.89 5.04
CA VAL A 159 -9.12 -10.06 4.52
C VAL A 159 -8.82 -8.89 5.47
N ALA A 160 -9.85 -8.20 5.98
CA ALA A 160 -9.69 -7.16 7.00
C ALA A 160 -8.98 -7.67 8.26
N GLY A 161 -9.40 -8.84 8.77
CA GLY A 161 -8.78 -9.45 9.95
C GLY A 161 -7.31 -9.82 9.74
N MET A 162 -6.92 -10.23 8.54
CA MET A 162 -5.52 -10.48 8.20
C MET A 162 -4.71 -9.18 8.11
N PHE A 163 -5.25 -8.10 7.53
CA PHE A 163 -4.60 -6.78 7.57
C PHE A 163 -4.42 -6.28 9.00
N GLU A 164 -5.45 -6.40 9.84
CA GLU A 164 -5.40 -5.99 11.24
C GLU A 164 -4.33 -6.77 12.02
N LEU A 165 -4.28 -8.09 11.86
CA LEU A 165 -3.22 -8.91 12.45
C LEU A 165 -1.83 -8.42 12.02
N LEU A 166 -1.63 -8.17 10.72
CA LEU A 166 -0.34 -7.72 10.18
C LEU A 166 0.04 -6.34 10.73
N PHE A 167 -0.89 -5.40 10.86
CA PHE A 167 -0.60 -4.09 11.44
C PHE A 167 -0.28 -4.16 12.93
N GLN A 168 -1.03 -4.96 13.70
CA GLN A 168 -0.79 -5.14 15.13
C GLN A 168 0.59 -5.73 15.41
N VAL A 169 0.99 -6.77 14.66
CA VAL A 169 2.30 -7.42 14.86
C VAL A 169 3.48 -6.61 14.31
N LEU A 170 3.22 -5.65 13.42
CA LEU A 170 4.17 -4.62 13.00
C LEU A 170 4.26 -3.45 14.00
N GLY A 171 3.44 -3.46 15.05
CA GLY A 171 3.46 -2.49 16.15
C GLY A 171 2.71 -1.19 15.84
N LEU A 172 1.79 -1.18 14.88
CA LEU A 172 0.95 0.00 14.62
C LEU A 172 -0.17 0.09 15.67
N ALA A 173 -0.39 1.29 16.19
CA ALA A 173 -1.54 1.59 17.02
C ALA A 173 -2.83 1.72 16.18
N PRO A 174 -4.03 1.52 16.76
CA PRO A 174 -5.29 1.57 16.00
C PRO A 174 -5.60 2.90 15.30
N ASP A 175 -5.00 4.01 15.74
CA ASP A 175 -5.14 5.33 15.11
C ASP A 175 -4.14 5.56 13.96
N GLN A 176 -3.22 4.62 13.74
CA GLN A 176 -2.21 4.68 12.67
C GLN A 176 -2.61 3.91 11.41
N TYR A 177 -3.76 3.23 11.42
CA TYR A 177 -4.31 2.59 10.24
C TYR A 177 -5.84 2.69 10.17
N GLU A 178 -6.36 2.65 8.95
CA GLU A 178 -7.78 2.54 8.65
C GLU A 178 -8.00 1.37 7.69
N ILE A 179 -8.85 0.41 8.07
CA ILE A 179 -9.26 -0.69 7.20
C ILE A 179 -10.72 -0.50 6.83
N ASP A 180 -11.02 -0.56 5.54
CA ASP A 180 -12.38 -0.52 5.02
C ASP A 180 -13.19 -1.74 5.50
N ILE A 181 -14.33 -1.47 6.16
CA ILE A 181 -15.20 -2.49 6.77
C ILE A 181 -15.80 -3.44 5.74
N SER A 182 -15.84 -3.06 4.46
CA SER A 182 -16.34 -3.89 3.37
C SER A 182 -15.40 -5.04 3.00
N LEU A 183 -14.17 -5.09 3.53
CA LEU A 183 -13.17 -6.14 3.26
C LEU A 183 -13.43 -7.42 4.08
N ASN A 184 -14.66 -7.93 3.97
CA ASN A 184 -15.18 -9.05 4.73
C ASN A 184 -15.05 -10.40 4.01
N GLN A 185 -14.26 -10.49 2.93
CA GLN A 185 -14.07 -11.72 2.17
C GLN A 185 -13.52 -12.81 3.10
N PRO A 186 -14.17 -14.00 3.17
CA PRO A 186 -13.81 -15.02 4.14
C PRO A 186 -12.50 -15.73 3.76
N ILE A 187 -11.66 -15.97 4.76
CA ILE A 187 -10.44 -16.76 4.66
C ILE A 187 -10.54 -17.90 5.68
N GLN A 188 -10.68 -19.13 5.18
CA GLN A 188 -10.82 -20.31 6.04
C GLN A 188 -9.51 -20.63 6.75
N VAL A 189 -8.39 -20.59 6.01
CA VAL A 189 -7.04 -20.84 6.55
C VAL A 189 -6.08 -19.85 5.88
N GLY A 190 -5.66 -18.80 6.60
CA GLY A 190 -4.81 -17.72 6.07
C GLY A 190 -3.38 -17.77 6.60
N TRP A 191 -2.40 -17.57 5.72
CA TRP A 191 -1.00 -17.41 6.10
C TRP A 191 -0.27 -16.43 5.20
N PHE A 192 0.66 -15.66 5.77
CA PHE A 192 1.47 -14.73 4.99
C PHE A 192 2.55 -15.45 4.17
N PRO A 193 2.95 -14.92 3.01
CA PRO A 193 4.07 -15.46 2.24
C PRO A 193 5.39 -15.34 3.03
N LYS A 194 6.46 -15.97 2.53
CA LYS A 194 7.83 -15.67 3.00
C LYS A 194 8.28 -14.35 2.38
N GLY A 195 9.19 -13.65 3.05
CA GLY A 195 9.85 -12.47 2.49
C GLY A 195 9.44 -11.18 3.20
N LYS A 196 9.14 -10.15 2.41
CA LYS A 196 8.94 -8.80 2.91
C LYS A 196 7.46 -8.53 3.16
N VAL A 197 7.18 -7.61 4.08
CA VAL A 197 5.80 -7.18 4.39
C VAL A 197 5.08 -6.65 3.15
N ARG A 198 5.80 -6.06 2.19
CA ARG A 198 5.24 -5.64 0.89
C ARG A 198 4.57 -6.80 0.15
N ASP A 199 5.16 -8.00 0.20
CA ASP A 199 4.60 -9.19 -0.43
C ASP A 199 3.31 -9.62 0.27
N ALA A 200 3.25 -9.51 1.59
CA ALA A 200 2.05 -9.76 2.37
C ALA A 200 0.94 -8.75 2.04
N PHE A 201 1.27 -7.45 1.96
CA PHE A 201 0.30 -6.44 1.53
C PHE A 201 -0.20 -6.71 0.12
N GLN A 202 0.65 -7.12 -0.82
CA GLN A 202 0.27 -7.43 -2.19
C GLN A 202 -0.72 -8.61 -2.24
N VAL A 203 -0.44 -9.70 -1.52
CA VAL A 203 -1.33 -10.87 -1.45
C VAL A 203 -2.70 -10.48 -0.87
N LEU A 204 -2.72 -9.70 0.20
CA LEU A 204 -3.97 -9.25 0.82
C LEU A 204 -4.73 -8.22 -0.03
N ALA A 205 -4.02 -7.31 -0.68
CA ALA A 205 -4.62 -6.28 -1.53
C ALA A 205 -5.38 -6.90 -2.70
N ILE A 206 -4.78 -7.91 -3.35
CA ILE A 206 -5.43 -8.71 -4.39
C ILE A 206 -6.65 -9.44 -3.82
N ALA A 207 -6.49 -10.12 -2.68
CA ALA A 207 -7.58 -10.89 -2.07
C ALA A 207 -8.79 -10.05 -1.70
N GLY A 208 -8.56 -8.82 -1.22
CA GLY A 208 -9.62 -7.87 -0.85
C GLY A 208 -10.12 -7.00 -2.00
N ASN A 209 -9.51 -7.05 -3.19
CA ASN A 209 -9.69 -6.03 -4.23
C ASN A 209 -9.60 -4.61 -3.66
N CYS A 210 -8.51 -4.31 -2.97
CA CYS A 210 -8.29 -3.04 -2.31
C CYS A 210 -6.95 -2.42 -2.71
N ASN A 211 -6.70 -1.20 -2.28
CA ASN A 211 -5.37 -0.61 -2.31
C ASN A 211 -4.88 -0.33 -0.89
N VAL A 212 -3.56 -0.36 -0.75
CA VAL A 212 -2.86 -0.01 0.48
C VAL A 212 -1.99 1.21 0.19
N SER A 213 -2.31 2.33 0.85
CA SER A 213 -1.64 3.62 0.68
C SER A 213 -1.48 4.32 2.04
N ALA A 214 -0.67 5.37 2.13
CA ALA A 214 -0.67 6.26 3.29
C ALA A 214 -1.35 7.59 2.94
N ASN A 215 -2.16 8.12 3.87
CA ASN A 215 -2.73 9.45 3.69
C ASN A 215 -1.75 10.56 4.04
N ARG A 216 -2.16 11.81 3.80
CA ARG A 216 -1.35 13.01 4.08
C ARG A 216 -1.05 13.24 5.57
N TYR A 217 -1.69 12.51 6.47
CA TYR A 217 -1.47 12.55 7.92
C TYR A 217 -0.60 11.39 8.44
N GLY A 218 -0.13 10.49 7.57
CA GLY A 218 0.71 9.35 7.93
C GLY A 218 -0.05 8.12 8.42
N VAL A 219 -1.37 8.06 8.23
CA VAL A 219 -2.22 6.90 8.54
C VAL A 219 -2.22 5.95 7.33
N VAL A 220 -1.94 4.66 7.57
CA VAL A 220 -2.02 3.62 6.54
C VAL A 220 -3.48 3.29 6.25
N ARG A 221 -3.93 3.49 5.01
CA ARG A 221 -5.29 3.23 4.57
C ARG A 221 -5.35 1.99 3.70
N VAL A 222 -6.24 1.07 4.05
CA VAL A 222 -6.67 -0.04 3.20
C VAL A 222 -8.08 0.27 2.72
N LYS A 223 -8.23 0.65 1.45
CA LYS A 223 -9.52 1.07 0.88
C LYS A 223 -9.95 0.15 -0.24
N ASN A 224 -11.23 -0.20 -0.26
CA ASN A 224 -11.79 -0.98 -1.36
C ASN A 224 -11.67 -0.22 -2.69
N ASN A 225 -11.35 -0.94 -3.78
CA ASN A 225 -11.29 -0.36 -5.12
C ASN A 225 -12.67 -0.06 -5.71
N PHE A 226 -13.73 -0.64 -5.14
CA PHE A 226 -15.10 -0.27 -5.45
C PHE A 226 -15.39 1.12 -4.87
N LYS A 227 -15.79 2.05 -5.74
CA LYS A 227 -16.04 3.44 -5.38
C LYS A 227 -17.38 3.89 -5.95
N SER A 228 -18.24 4.36 -5.06
CA SER A 228 -19.48 5.07 -5.38
C SER A 228 -19.64 6.25 -4.45
N GLY A 229 -20.28 7.32 -4.92
CA GLY A 229 -20.46 8.54 -4.17
C GLY A 229 -20.40 9.76 -5.08
N ASN A 230 -20.58 10.93 -4.48
CA ASN A 230 -20.48 12.20 -5.20
C ASN A 230 -19.02 12.62 -5.34
N ALA A 231 -18.71 13.29 -6.44
CA ALA A 231 -17.43 13.96 -6.60
C ALA A 231 -17.20 14.97 -5.45
N VAL A 232 -15.98 14.98 -4.91
CA VAL A 232 -15.58 15.90 -3.83
C VAL A 232 -15.21 17.27 -4.37
N VAL A 233 -14.81 17.34 -5.65
CA VAL A 233 -14.45 18.55 -6.38
C VAL A 233 -14.72 18.34 -7.87
N THR A 234 -15.02 19.44 -8.57
CA THR A 234 -15.08 19.51 -10.02
C THR A 234 -13.83 20.23 -10.53
N LEU A 235 -13.08 19.60 -11.42
CA LEU A 235 -11.93 20.18 -12.12
C LEU A 235 -12.38 20.63 -13.51
N THR A 236 -12.17 21.91 -13.84
CA THR A 236 -12.58 22.46 -15.14
C THR A 236 -11.40 22.98 -15.95
N ASP A 237 -11.58 23.03 -17.27
CA ASP A 237 -10.66 23.66 -18.23
C ASP A 237 -10.61 25.20 -18.13
N ASN A 238 -11.41 25.81 -17.26
CA ASN A 238 -11.37 27.26 -17.01
C ASN A 238 -10.49 27.62 -15.81
N ASP A 239 -10.34 26.75 -14.82
CA ASP A 239 -9.74 27.08 -13.52
C ASP A 239 -8.64 26.15 -13.03
N GLN A 240 -8.64 24.86 -13.39
CA GLN A 240 -7.70 23.87 -12.87
C GLN A 240 -6.96 23.09 -13.95
N ILE A 241 -7.65 22.63 -14.98
CA ILE A 241 -7.11 21.77 -16.03
C ILE A 241 -6.35 22.63 -17.04
N ILE A 242 -5.09 22.26 -17.30
CA ILE A 242 -4.24 22.86 -18.33
C ILE A 242 -4.32 22.02 -19.60
N ILE A 243 -4.21 20.70 -19.46
CA ILE A 243 -4.31 19.70 -20.54
C ILE A 243 -5.02 18.47 -19.98
N ALA A 244 -5.95 17.89 -20.73
CA ALA A 244 -6.51 16.59 -20.44
C ALA A 244 -6.33 15.60 -21.59
N GLU A 245 -5.90 14.39 -21.25
CA GLU A 245 -5.73 13.29 -22.19
C GLU A 245 -6.55 12.07 -21.74
N ASN A 246 -7.25 11.45 -22.68
CA ASN A 246 -7.86 10.12 -22.51
C ASN A 246 -7.24 9.16 -23.54
N PRO A 247 -6.07 8.57 -23.22
CA PRO A 247 -5.34 7.72 -24.15
C PRO A 247 -6.13 6.46 -24.49
N GLN A 248 -6.21 6.14 -25.79
CA GLN A 248 -6.87 4.93 -26.27
C GLN A 248 -5.93 3.72 -26.18
N LYS A 249 -6.07 2.91 -25.13
CA LYS A 249 -5.15 1.80 -24.86
C LYS A 249 -5.72 0.43 -25.26
N TYR A 250 -6.13 0.28 -26.53
CA TYR A 250 -6.64 -1.01 -27.03
C TYR A 250 -5.65 -2.16 -26.80
N LEU A 251 -4.35 -1.91 -26.94
CA LEU A 251 -3.28 -2.88 -26.70
C LEU A 251 -3.06 -3.23 -25.22
N ASP A 252 -3.74 -2.57 -24.28
CA ASP A 252 -3.66 -2.89 -22.85
C ASP A 252 -5.00 -3.40 -22.31
N THR A 253 -5.95 -3.74 -23.20
CA THR A 253 -7.24 -4.33 -22.82
C THR A 253 -7.20 -5.84 -22.72
N TYR A 254 -8.02 -6.39 -21.83
CA TYR A 254 -8.24 -7.83 -21.68
C TYR A 254 -9.72 -8.15 -21.87
N ASN A 255 -10.00 -9.26 -22.54
CA ASN A 255 -11.36 -9.75 -22.76
C ASN A 255 -11.65 -11.07 -22.05
N LYS A 256 -10.67 -11.59 -21.32
CA LYS A 256 -10.77 -12.80 -20.52
C LYS A 256 -9.94 -12.67 -19.25
N VAL A 257 -10.51 -13.06 -18.12
CA VAL A 257 -9.85 -13.07 -16.81
C VAL A 257 -9.99 -14.45 -16.20
N SER A 258 -8.86 -15.03 -15.78
CA SER A 258 -8.78 -16.30 -15.07
C SER A 258 -8.23 -16.07 -13.67
N MET A 259 -9.10 -16.25 -12.68
CA MET A 259 -8.76 -16.14 -11.25
C MET A 259 -8.54 -17.54 -10.67
N ILE A 260 -7.29 -17.86 -10.33
CA ILE A 260 -6.90 -19.10 -9.65
C ILE A 260 -7.04 -18.89 -8.14
N TYR A 261 -8.04 -19.54 -7.56
CA TYR A 261 -8.31 -19.54 -6.12
C TYR A 261 -7.90 -20.88 -5.50
N LYS A 262 -7.53 -20.86 -4.22
CA LYS A 262 -6.91 -22.01 -3.55
C LYS A 262 -7.76 -22.45 -2.36
N THR A 263 -8.24 -23.68 -2.36
CA THR A 263 -8.93 -24.26 -1.20
C THR A 263 -7.90 -25.00 -0.33
N PRO A 264 -7.60 -24.50 0.89
CA PRO A 264 -6.61 -25.11 1.76
C PRO A 264 -7.16 -26.36 2.47
N TYR A 265 -6.30 -27.35 2.69
CA TYR A 265 -6.58 -28.50 3.56
C TYR A 265 -5.33 -28.91 4.34
N LEU A 266 -5.54 -29.53 5.50
CA LEU A 266 -4.45 -30.03 6.33
C LEU A 266 -4.04 -31.44 5.94
N LYS A 267 -2.74 -31.65 5.73
CA LYS A 267 -2.19 -33.01 5.59
C LYS A 267 -2.28 -33.76 6.91
N LYS A 268 -2.13 -35.08 6.80
CA LYS A 268 -1.84 -35.92 7.97
C LYS A 268 -0.50 -35.52 8.59
N SER A 269 -0.37 -35.76 9.90
CA SER A 269 0.88 -35.50 10.61
C SER A 269 2.03 -36.27 9.98
N ASP A 270 3.15 -35.58 9.76
CA ASP A 270 4.40 -36.15 9.24
C ASP A 270 5.60 -35.45 9.90
N SER A 271 6.80 -35.97 9.69
CA SER A 271 8.06 -35.35 10.12
C SER A 271 8.30 -34.07 9.31
N LEU A 272 8.15 -32.91 9.95
CA LEU A 272 8.31 -31.58 9.35
C LEU A 272 9.76 -31.12 9.31
N LEU A 273 10.53 -31.50 10.32
CA LEU A 273 11.93 -31.11 10.48
C LEU A 273 12.67 -32.17 11.26
N LYS A 274 13.89 -32.49 10.81
CA LYS A 274 14.81 -33.38 11.50
C LYS A 274 16.22 -32.81 11.46
N ILE A 275 16.85 -32.73 12.62
CA ILE A 275 18.24 -32.33 12.75
C ILE A 275 18.96 -33.37 13.60
N ASP A 276 19.98 -34.00 13.02
CA ASP A 276 20.72 -35.07 13.67
C ASP A 276 21.98 -34.57 14.37
N SER A 277 22.34 -35.26 15.45
CA SER A 277 23.64 -35.13 16.11
C SER A 277 23.99 -33.72 16.61
N ILE A 278 23.07 -33.07 17.32
CA ILE A 278 23.29 -31.77 17.94
C ILE A 278 23.82 -31.93 19.36
N ALA A 279 24.90 -31.22 19.70
CA ALA A 279 25.41 -31.17 21.07
C ALA A 279 24.66 -30.11 21.90
N ILE A 280 23.96 -30.53 22.95
CA ILE A 280 23.29 -29.66 23.92
C ILE A 280 24.21 -29.49 25.14
N PRO A 281 24.77 -28.30 25.40
CA PRO A 281 25.59 -28.03 26.58
C PRO A 281 24.77 -28.10 27.88
N ASN A 282 25.43 -28.16 29.05
CA ASN A 282 24.77 -27.96 30.34
C ASN A 282 24.17 -26.55 30.42
N GLY A 283 22.96 -26.43 30.97
CA GLY A 283 22.22 -25.18 31.05
C GLY A 283 21.13 -25.12 29.99
N GLY A 284 21.20 -24.16 29.06
CA GLY A 284 20.19 -23.94 28.03
C GLY A 284 20.78 -23.85 26.62
N PHE A 285 20.00 -24.30 25.64
CA PHE A 285 20.31 -24.21 24.21
C PHE A 285 19.04 -23.81 23.44
N ILE A 286 19.16 -22.84 22.53
CA ILE A 286 18.03 -22.34 21.75
C ILE A 286 18.28 -22.62 20.28
N PHE A 287 17.38 -23.38 19.67
CA PHE A 287 17.28 -23.49 18.23
C PHE A 287 16.47 -22.33 17.70
N GLN A 288 17.10 -21.37 17.02
CA GLN A 288 16.42 -20.18 16.51
C GLN A 288 16.05 -20.34 15.05
N ASN A 289 14.81 -19.98 14.71
CA ASN A 289 14.32 -19.82 13.33
C ASN A 289 14.61 -21.03 12.42
N LEU A 290 14.37 -22.24 12.92
CA LEU A 290 14.47 -23.45 12.10
C LEU A 290 13.36 -23.44 11.05
N ALA A 291 13.73 -23.45 9.77
CA ALA A 291 12.79 -23.29 8.67
C ALA A 291 12.07 -24.59 8.27
N PHE A 292 10.78 -24.47 7.97
CA PHE A 292 9.97 -25.54 7.38
C PHE A 292 10.05 -25.53 5.84
N SER A 293 9.86 -26.71 5.25
CA SER A 293 9.82 -26.91 3.80
C SER A 293 8.56 -26.32 3.14
N GLY A 294 7.47 -26.19 3.89
CA GLY A 294 6.22 -25.58 3.45
C GLY A 294 5.42 -25.00 4.62
N PRO A 295 4.21 -24.49 4.37
CA PRO A 295 3.42 -23.83 5.40
C PRO A 295 2.88 -24.85 6.42
N VAL A 296 3.20 -24.64 7.69
CA VAL A 296 2.79 -25.49 8.82
C VAL A 296 1.64 -24.84 9.57
N ALA A 297 0.57 -25.60 9.80
CA ALA A 297 -0.58 -25.12 10.59
C ALA A 297 -0.47 -25.52 12.07
N ILE A 298 -0.07 -26.77 12.34
CA ILE A 298 -0.11 -27.36 13.69
C ILE A 298 1.16 -28.17 13.91
N ILE A 299 1.76 -28.01 15.08
CA ILE A 299 2.79 -28.91 15.61
C ILE A 299 2.10 -29.90 16.55
N ASP A 300 2.16 -31.19 16.23
CA ASP A 300 1.56 -32.26 17.04
C ASP A 300 2.54 -32.76 18.12
N GLN A 301 3.85 -32.86 17.80
CA GLN A 301 4.86 -33.38 18.73
C GLN A 301 6.28 -32.86 18.42
N ILE A 302 7.10 -32.68 19.45
CA ILE A 302 8.56 -32.51 19.33
C ILE A 302 9.26 -33.62 20.12
N SER A 303 10.28 -34.23 19.53
CA SER A 303 11.07 -35.31 20.12
C SER A 303 12.55 -34.97 20.13
N LEU A 304 13.20 -35.18 21.28
CA LEU A 304 14.66 -35.15 21.44
C LEU A 304 15.17 -36.58 21.56
N VAL A 305 15.53 -37.19 20.44
CA VAL A 305 16.00 -38.57 20.41
C VAL A 305 17.42 -38.63 20.97
N GLY A 306 17.62 -39.50 21.97
CA GLY A 306 18.92 -39.68 22.64
C GLY A 306 19.14 -38.78 23.85
N ALA A 307 18.20 -37.88 24.17
CA ALA A 307 18.26 -37.06 25.37
C ALA A 307 18.13 -37.90 26.65
N LYS A 308 18.97 -37.62 27.65
CA LYS A 308 18.84 -38.19 29.01
C LYS A 308 18.51 -37.12 30.05
N ASN A 309 19.05 -35.92 29.87
CA ASN A 309 18.90 -34.80 30.80
C ASN A 309 18.32 -33.55 30.13
N ALA A 310 18.30 -33.51 28.80
CA ALA A 310 17.75 -32.45 27.98
C ALA A 310 16.22 -32.56 27.84
N VAL A 311 15.52 -31.45 28.04
CA VAL A 311 14.06 -31.34 27.93
C VAL A 311 13.68 -30.08 27.15
N VAL A 312 12.61 -30.15 26.36
CA VAL A 312 12.05 -28.98 25.69
C VAL A 312 11.33 -28.12 26.73
N GLU A 313 11.73 -26.85 26.84
CA GLU A 313 11.13 -25.90 27.78
C GLU A 313 9.99 -25.12 27.15
N SER A 314 10.20 -24.61 25.94
CA SER A 314 9.24 -23.78 25.24
C SER A 314 9.38 -23.91 23.73
N ILE A 315 8.27 -23.65 23.05
CA ILE A 315 8.17 -23.65 21.60
C ILE A 315 7.47 -22.37 21.17
N GLU A 316 7.99 -21.77 20.11
CA GLU A 316 7.34 -20.67 19.41
C GLU A 316 7.42 -20.98 17.93
N TYR A 317 6.29 -21.04 17.23
CA TYR A 317 6.28 -21.40 15.82
C TYR A 317 5.34 -20.49 15.04
N GLY A 318 5.73 -20.21 13.81
CA GLY A 318 4.88 -19.63 12.79
C GLY A 318 4.68 -20.60 11.64
N THR A 319 4.09 -20.10 10.56
CA THR A 319 3.83 -20.87 9.36
C THR A 319 5.09 -21.46 8.74
N TRP A 320 6.21 -20.74 8.82
CA TRP A 320 7.43 -21.05 8.06
C TRP A 320 8.63 -21.44 8.91
N SER A 321 8.57 -21.24 10.22
CA SER A 321 9.70 -21.49 11.10
C SER A 321 9.27 -21.82 12.53
N ILE A 322 10.18 -22.44 13.27
CA ILE A 322 10.03 -22.73 14.70
C ILE A 322 11.30 -22.36 15.47
N THR A 323 11.11 -21.85 16.68
CA THR A 323 12.13 -21.67 17.70
C THR A 323 11.84 -22.62 18.86
N VAL A 324 12.85 -23.40 19.25
CA VAL A 324 12.74 -24.41 20.32
C VAL A 324 13.78 -24.12 21.38
N SER A 325 13.34 -23.91 22.62
CA SER A 325 14.23 -23.76 23.78
C SER A 325 14.34 -25.08 24.51
N VAL A 326 15.57 -25.51 24.79
CA VAL A 326 15.89 -26.77 25.46
C VAL A 326 16.76 -26.46 26.67
N SER A 327 16.48 -27.09 27.81
CA SER A 327 17.39 -27.09 28.96
C SER A 327 17.95 -28.47 29.22
N ASN A 328 19.20 -28.50 29.67
CA ASN A 328 19.93 -29.71 30.03
C ASN A 328 20.52 -29.55 31.43
N SER A 329 20.01 -30.35 32.36
CA SER A 329 20.45 -30.36 33.77
C SER A 329 21.74 -31.17 34.02
N GLY A 330 22.20 -31.93 33.02
CA GLY A 330 23.34 -32.83 33.11
C GLY A 330 24.56 -32.37 32.29
N PRO A 331 25.59 -33.22 32.11
CA PRO A 331 26.70 -32.91 31.23
C PRO A 331 26.23 -32.72 29.77
N ALA A 332 27.09 -32.13 28.94
CA ALA A 332 26.78 -31.96 27.53
C ALA A 332 26.46 -33.32 26.87
N GLU A 333 25.37 -33.38 26.11
CA GLU A 333 24.91 -34.59 25.44
C GLU A 333 24.51 -34.35 23.99
N THR A 334 24.62 -35.39 23.15
CA THR A 334 24.28 -35.32 21.73
C THR A 334 22.87 -35.89 21.50
N VAL A 335 22.01 -35.10 20.87
CA VAL A 335 20.60 -35.44 20.61
C VAL A 335 20.22 -35.19 19.15
N SER A 336 19.20 -35.88 18.66
CA SER A 336 18.53 -35.53 17.39
C SER A 336 17.18 -34.89 17.69
N LEU A 337 16.91 -33.72 17.09
CA LEU A 337 15.63 -33.03 17.17
C LEU A 337 14.73 -33.48 16.01
N GLU A 338 13.52 -33.93 16.31
CA GLU A 338 12.52 -34.28 15.30
C GLU A 338 11.18 -33.62 15.64
N VAL A 339 10.60 -32.91 14.68
CA VAL A 339 9.35 -32.14 14.84
C VAL A 339 8.29 -32.75 13.94
N PHE A 340 7.16 -33.14 14.53
CA PHE A 340 6.00 -33.69 13.84
C PHE A 340 4.82 -32.73 13.87
N GLY A 341 4.10 -32.64 12.75
CA GLY A 341 2.92 -31.81 12.65
C GLY A 341 2.27 -31.84 11.28
N ARG A 342 1.35 -30.91 11.04
CA ARG A 342 0.47 -30.89 9.86
C ARG A 342 0.75 -29.66 9.01
N MET A 343 1.13 -29.92 7.76
CA MET A 343 1.29 -28.90 6.73
C MET A 343 -0.04 -28.56 6.05
N ILE A 344 -0.10 -27.38 5.47
CA ILE A 344 -1.17 -26.95 4.58
C ILE A 344 -0.80 -27.34 3.15
N GLU A 345 -1.75 -27.92 2.44
CA GLU A 345 -1.75 -28.04 0.99
C GLU A 345 -2.97 -27.33 0.40
N THR A 346 -2.87 -26.93 -0.86
CA THR A 346 -3.92 -26.19 -1.56
C THR A 346 -4.39 -26.94 -2.79
N LEU A 347 -5.71 -27.01 -2.99
CA LEU A 347 -6.31 -27.39 -4.27
C LEU A 347 -6.56 -26.12 -5.09
N ASN A 348 -5.92 -26.04 -6.25
CA ASN A 348 -6.10 -24.92 -7.16
C ASN A 348 -7.37 -25.14 -7.99
N SER A 349 -8.22 -24.12 -8.04
CA SER A 349 -9.40 -24.06 -8.90
C SER A 349 -9.41 -22.74 -9.66
N THR A 350 -10.05 -22.69 -10.83
CA THR A 350 -10.08 -21.49 -11.66
C THR A 350 -11.51 -21.00 -11.82
N SER A 351 -11.75 -19.71 -11.59
CA SER A 351 -12.94 -18.98 -12.05
C SER A 351 -12.56 -18.19 -13.30
N LEU A 352 -13.31 -18.40 -14.38
CA LEU A 352 -13.04 -17.82 -15.69
C LEU A 352 -14.23 -16.96 -16.10
N ILE A 353 -13.96 -15.69 -16.42
CA ILE A 353 -14.94 -14.72 -16.93
C ILE A 353 -14.42 -14.14 -18.24
N GLN A 354 -15.29 -14.05 -19.25
CA GLN A 354 -14.92 -13.57 -20.57
C GLN A 354 -16.04 -12.75 -21.22
N ASP A 355 -15.65 -11.83 -22.10
CA ASP A 355 -16.56 -11.07 -22.97
C ASP A 355 -16.55 -11.70 -24.37
N GLU A 356 -17.59 -12.49 -24.67
CA GLU A 356 -17.72 -13.24 -25.93
C GLU A 356 -17.69 -12.34 -27.17
N TYR A 357 -18.24 -11.12 -27.06
CA TYR A 357 -18.30 -10.17 -28.17
C TYR A 357 -16.90 -9.66 -28.50
N LEU A 358 -16.14 -9.25 -27.49
CA LEU A 358 -14.76 -8.78 -27.67
C LEU A 358 -13.81 -9.91 -28.05
N LEU A 359 -14.02 -11.12 -27.52
CA LEU A 359 -13.26 -12.31 -27.90
C LEU A 359 -13.38 -12.60 -29.40
N ALA A 360 -14.61 -12.58 -29.93
CA ALA A 360 -14.87 -12.82 -31.35
C ALA A 360 -14.29 -11.72 -32.26
N ARG A 361 -14.20 -10.48 -31.77
CA ARG A 361 -13.77 -9.32 -32.56
C ARG A 361 -12.25 -9.11 -32.55
N TRP A 362 -11.60 -9.35 -31.42
CA TRP A 362 -10.19 -8.97 -31.19
C TRP A 362 -9.28 -10.15 -30.86
N GLY A 363 -9.81 -11.37 -30.78
CA GLY A 363 -9.05 -12.56 -30.39
C GLY A 363 -8.80 -12.62 -28.89
N GLU A 364 -8.31 -13.75 -28.40
CA GLU A 364 -8.15 -14.00 -26.96
C GLU A 364 -7.04 -13.15 -26.33
N ARG A 365 -7.40 -12.43 -25.25
CA ARG A 365 -6.48 -11.65 -24.42
C ARG A 365 -6.78 -11.92 -22.95
N GLU A 366 -6.05 -12.88 -22.40
CA GLU A 366 -6.27 -13.41 -21.06
C GLU A 366 -5.33 -12.77 -20.03
N LEU A 367 -5.91 -12.30 -18.92
CA LEU A 367 -5.18 -11.97 -17.70
C LEU A 367 -5.36 -13.11 -16.68
N LYS A 368 -4.25 -13.63 -16.14
CA LYS A 368 -4.25 -14.68 -15.12
C LYS A 368 -3.82 -14.10 -13.79
N ILE A 369 -4.64 -14.30 -12.76
CA ILE A 369 -4.36 -13.91 -11.39
C ILE A 369 -4.36 -15.16 -10.51
N ASP A 370 -3.39 -15.28 -9.61
CA ASP A 370 -3.27 -16.37 -8.63
C ASP A 370 -3.16 -15.77 -7.23
N ASN A 371 -3.99 -16.25 -6.30
CA ASN A 371 -3.97 -15.78 -4.92
C ASN A 371 -4.37 -16.87 -3.92
N GLU A 372 -3.56 -17.05 -2.86
CA GLU A 372 -3.77 -18.09 -1.83
C GLU A 372 -4.85 -17.74 -0.79
N MET A 373 -5.16 -16.45 -0.66
CA MET A 373 -6.15 -15.93 0.29
C MET A 373 -7.55 -15.85 -0.33
N ILE A 374 -7.68 -15.98 -1.65
CA ILE A 374 -8.98 -16.21 -2.29
C ILE A 374 -9.25 -17.71 -2.24
N GLN A 375 -10.19 -18.13 -1.39
CA GLN A 375 -10.46 -19.55 -1.08
C GLN A 375 -11.87 -19.99 -1.46
N ASP A 376 -12.68 -19.04 -1.93
CA ASP A 376 -14.09 -19.18 -2.22
C ASP A 376 -14.37 -18.85 -3.69
N LYS A 377 -15.26 -19.63 -4.32
CA LYS A 377 -15.53 -19.53 -5.76
C LYS A 377 -16.31 -18.26 -6.07
N GLU A 378 -17.27 -17.90 -5.23
CA GLU A 378 -18.10 -16.72 -5.38
C GLU A 378 -17.22 -15.46 -5.29
N VAL A 379 -16.30 -15.39 -4.30
CA VAL A 379 -15.31 -14.31 -4.19
C VAL A 379 -14.43 -14.23 -5.44
N ALA A 380 -13.88 -15.36 -5.90
CA ALA A 380 -13.04 -15.41 -7.10
C ALA A 380 -13.78 -14.92 -8.36
N THR A 381 -15.06 -15.25 -8.47
CA THR A 381 -15.93 -14.86 -9.58
C THR A 381 -16.21 -13.36 -9.57
N LEU A 382 -16.52 -12.79 -8.40
CA LEU A 382 -16.75 -11.35 -8.23
C LEU A 382 -15.48 -10.54 -8.53
N TYR A 383 -14.32 -11.03 -8.08
CA TYR A 383 -13.03 -10.42 -8.41
C TYR A 383 -12.79 -10.41 -9.91
N ALA A 384 -12.93 -11.55 -10.58
CA ALA A 384 -12.72 -11.67 -12.03
C ALA A 384 -13.68 -10.80 -12.85
N GLN A 385 -14.95 -10.69 -12.44
CA GLN A 385 -15.93 -9.79 -13.07
C GLN A 385 -15.53 -8.32 -12.94
N SER A 386 -15.07 -7.91 -11.77
CA SER A 386 -14.66 -6.52 -11.48
C SER A 386 -13.40 -6.14 -12.26
N LEU A 387 -12.49 -7.10 -12.42
CA LEU A 387 -11.29 -6.92 -13.21
C LEU A 387 -11.61 -6.82 -14.71
N LEU A 388 -12.48 -7.68 -15.22
CA LEU A 388 -12.90 -7.65 -16.62
C LEU A 388 -13.69 -6.38 -16.97
N SER A 389 -14.54 -5.88 -16.07
CA SER A 389 -15.33 -4.65 -16.31
C SER A 389 -14.43 -3.43 -16.51
N LEU A 390 -13.29 -3.38 -15.80
CA LEU A 390 -12.28 -2.35 -15.93
C LEU A 390 -11.43 -2.55 -17.20
N LEU A 391 -10.87 -3.74 -17.37
CA LEU A 391 -9.86 -4.03 -18.38
C LEU A 391 -10.38 -4.10 -19.81
N LYS A 392 -11.70 -4.20 -20.00
CA LYS A 392 -12.30 -4.20 -21.33
C LYS A 392 -12.44 -2.80 -21.94
N ASP A 393 -12.39 -1.73 -21.12
CA ASP A 393 -12.56 -0.35 -21.58
C ASP A 393 -11.21 0.26 -21.96
N PRO A 394 -10.92 0.50 -23.26
CA PRO A 394 -9.66 1.12 -23.69
C PRO A 394 -9.55 2.61 -23.30
N TYR A 395 -10.63 3.22 -22.80
CA TYR A 395 -10.72 4.63 -22.37
C TYR A 395 -10.82 4.76 -20.84
N MET A 396 -10.35 3.75 -20.10
CA MET A 396 -10.51 3.69 -18.65
C MET A 396 -9.65 4.71 -17.90
N ASN A 397 -8.54 5.16 -18.49
CA ASN A 397 -7.54 6.02 -17.85
C ASN A 397 -7.59 7.43 -18.41
N LEU A 398 -7.35 8.41 -17.55
CA LEU A 398 -7.22 9.82 -17.89
C LEU A 398 -5.90 10.35 -17.32
N SER A 399 -5.29 11.30 -18.03
CA SER A 399 -4.11 12.05 -17.56
C SER A 399 -4.43 13.53 -17.64
N LEU A 400 -4.22 14.26 -16.55
CA LEU A 400 -4.46 15.70 -16.49
C LEU A 400 -3.18 16.40 -16.08
N ASP A 401 -2.77 17.41 -16.83
CA ASP A 401 -1.85 18.44 -16.31
C ASP A 401 -2.70 19.53 -15.69
N VAL A 402 -2.43 19.87 -14.44
CA VAL A 402 -3.27 20.75 -13.63
C VAL A 402 -2.46 21.85 -12.97
N ARG A 403 -3.15 22.93 -12.62
CA ARG A 403 -2.62 23.98 -11.73
C ARG A 403 -2.37 23.45 -10.30
N GLY A 404 -2.94 22.31 -9.92
CA GLY A 404 -2.68 21.60 -8.68
C GLY A 404 -3.50 22.11 -7.49
N ASP A 405 -4.04 21.17 -6.71
CA ASP A 405 -4.73 21.41 -5.43
C ASP A 405 -4.11 20.52 -4.35
N PRO A 406 -3.39 21.10 -3.37
CA PRO A 406 -2.79 20.36 -2.26
C PRO A 406 -3.79 19.55 -1.41
N ALA A 407 -5.08 19.90 -1.43
CA ALA A 407 -6.10 19.24 -0.62
C ALA A 407 -6.66 17.96 -1.27
N LEU A 408 -6.43 17.76 -2.56
CA LEU A 408 -6.84 16.56 -3.28
C LEU A 408 -5.93 15.38 -2.91
N GLU A 409 -6.54 14.24 -2.55
CA GLU A 409 -5.82 12.99 -2.26
C GLU A 409 -6.12 11.94 -3.34
N VAL A 410 -5.23 10.95 -3.49
CA VAL A 410 -5.58 9.74 -4.24
C VAL A 410 -6.79 9.05 -3.62
N ASN A 411 -7.56 8.33 -4.44
CA ASN A 411 -8.83 7.70 -4.08
C ASN A 411 -10.04 8.62 -3.84
N ASP A 412 -9.90 9.93 -4.05
CA ASP A 412 -11.04 10.85 -4.11
C ASP A 412 -11.83 10.68 -5.41
N ILE A 413 -13.15 10.79 -5.37
CA ILE A 413 -13.94 10.88 -6.62
C ILE A 413 -13.90 12.35 -7.05
N VAL A 414 -13.44 12.62 -8.27
CA VAL A 414 -13.43 13.97 -8.86
C VAL A 414 -14.25 13.98 -10.14
N GLU A 415 -14.95 15.07 -10.40
CA GLU A 415 -15.63 15.30 -11.68
C GLU A 415 -14.69 16.10 -12.58
N ILE A 416 -14.39 15.58 -13.76
CA ILE A 416 -13.59 16.25 -14.77
C ILE A 416 -14.55 16.84 -15.80
N GLN A 417 -14.46 18.15 -16.02
CA GLN A 417 -15.21 18.87 -17.05
C GLN A 417 -14.24 19.57 -18.01
N ASP A 418 -14.00 18.96 -19.16
CA ASP A 418 -13.12 19.52 -20.17
C ASP A 418 -13.78 19.48 -21.55
N GLN A 419 -14.24 20.66 -21.99
CA GLN A 419 -14.84 20.84 -23.30
C GLN A 419 -13.80 21.18 -24.37
N THR A 420 -12.65 21.72 -23.95
CA THR A 420 -11.55 22.12 -24.82
C THR A 420 -10.92 20.88 -25.47
N ASP A 421 -10.51 19.90 -24.66
CA ASP A 421 -9.86 18.66 -25.10
C ASP A 421 -10.86 17.53 -25.41
N LYS A 422 -12.16 17.83 -25.40
CA LYS A 422 -13.26 16.90 -25.77
C LYS A 422 -13.37 15.67 -24.88
N ILE A 423 -12.97 15.77 -23.62
CA ILE A 423 -13.19 14.72 -22.61
C ILE A 423 -14.67 14.69 -22.17
N GLY A 424 -15.33 15.85 -22.14
CA GLY A 424 -16.71 15.99 -21.68
C GLY A 424 -16.80 16.06 -20.15
N ILE A 425 -17.85 15.48 -19.58
CA ILE A 425 -18.07 15.36 -18.13
C ILE A 425 -17.86 13.91 -17.73
N VAL A 426 -16.91 13.65 -16.84
CA VAL A 426 -16.59 12.28 -16.40
C VAL A 426 -16.15 12.26 -14.95
N ASP A 427 -16.72 11.35 -14.17
CA ASP A 427 -16.21 11.03 -12.84
C ASP A 427 -14.96 10.16 -12.96
N ALA A 428 -13.93 10.54 -12.22
CA ALA A 428 -12.65 9.86 -12.21
C ALA A 428 -12.13 9.70 -10.77
N LEU A 429 -11.25 8.71 -10.60
CA LEU A 429 -10.57 8.39 -9.36
C LEU A 429 -9.06 8.62 -9.59
N PRO A 430 -8.46 9.67 -9.03
CA PRO A 430 -7.01 9.85 -9.02
C PRO A 430 -6.33 8.64 -8.38
N ILE A 431 -5.41 8.04 -9.12
CA ILE A 431 -4.59 6.90 -8.69
C ILE A 431 -3.12 7.30 -8.51
N ARG A 432 -2.70 8.40 -9.13
CA ARG A 432 -1.41 9.05 -8.95
C ARG A 432 -1.59 10.55 -9.05
N ILE A 433 -1.02 11.28 -8.09
CA ILE A 433 -0.98 12.74 -8.07
C ILE A 433 0.48 13.14 -7.86
N THR A 434 1.02 13.89 -8.82
CA THR A 434 2.29 14.59 -8.69
C THR A 434 2.01 16.07 -8.43
N LEU A 435 2.59 16.66 -7.39
CA LEU A 435 2.58 18.11 -7.18
C LEU A 435 4.01 18.64 -7.23
N ASN A 436 4.19 19.76 -7.94
CA ASN A 436 5.46 20.43 -8.11
C ASN A 436 5.31 21.89 -7.67
N TYR A 437 6.01 22.26 -6.61
CA TYR A 437 6.13 23.64 -6.15
C TYR A 437 7.54 24.15 -6.42
N ASP A 438 7.68 25.27 -7.14
CA ASP A 438 8.96 25.93 -7.47
C ASP A 438 8.86 27.47 -7.36
N GLY A 439 7.91 27.94 -6.55
CA GLY A 439 7.41 29.33 -6.55
C GLY A 439 6.06 29.46 -7.23
N GLY A 440 5.78 28.62 -8.24
CA GLY A 440 4.42 28.30 -8.69
C GLY A 440 3.96 26.96 -8.13
N LEU A 441 2.68 26.64 -8.26
CA LEU A 441 2.19 25.27 -8.09
C LEU A 441 1.66 24.75 -9.43
N GLY A 442 2.09 23.55 -9.77
CA GLY A 442 1.51 22.74 -10.83
C GLY A 442 1.46 21.28 -10.38
N GLY A 443 0.83 20.45 -11.19
CA GLY A 443 0.78 19.02 -10.91
C GLY A 443 0.29 18.21 -12.10
N ARG A 444 0.37 16.89 -11.92
CA ARG A 444 -0.15 15.90 -12.85
C ARG A 444 -1.02 14.92 -12.10
N ILE A 445 -2.19 14.61 -12.64
CA ILE A 445 -3.11 13.61 -12.09
C ILE A 445 -3.26 12.50 -13.12
N GLU A 446 -2.88 11.27 -12.75
CA GLU A 446 -3.34 10.09 -13.47
C GLU A 446 -4.55 9.53 -12.72
N ALA A 447 -5.65 9.39 -13.46
CA ALA A 447 -6.92 8.96 -12.92
C ALA A 447 -7.49 7.81 -13.74
N ARG A 448 -8.42 7.07 -13.14
CA ARG A 448 -9.20 6.03 -13.84
C ARG A 448 -10.68 6.21 -13.55
N LYS A 449 -11.54 5.68 -14.41
CA LYS A 449 -12.97 5.61 -14.09
C LYS A 449 -13.22 4.79 -12.80
N PRO A 450 -14.14 5.21 -11.92
CA PRO A 450 -14.51 4.45 -10.73
C PRO A 450 -15.00 3.05 -11.09
N ILE A 451 -14.67 2.06 -10.25
CA ILE A 451 -15.26 0.72 -10.38
C ILE A 451 -16.51 0.71 -9.52
N ALA A 452 -17.68 0.61 -10.16
CA ALA A 452 -18.91 0.29 -9.47
C ALA A 452 -19.08 -1.23 -9.40
N PRO A 453 -19.43 -1.81 -8.23
CA PRO A 453 -19.91 -3.18 -8.18
C PRO A 453 -21.20 -3.23 -8.99
N HIS A 454 -21.47 -4.35 -9.65
CA HIS A 454 -22.68 -4.52 -10.44
C HIS A 454 -23.43 -5.77 -10.00
N ASP A 455 -24.75 -5.67 -9.96
CA ASP A 455 -25.65 -6.77 -9.66
C ASP A 455 -26.55 -7.08 -10.84
N TRP A 456 -26.87 -8.36 -10.98
CA TRP A 456 -28.01 -8.78 -11.79
C TRP A 456 -29.30 -8.44 -11.06
N VAL A 457 -29.98 -7.40 -11.53
CA VAL A 457 -31.29 -7.03 -11.05
C VAL A 457 -32.33 -7.65 -11.96
N PHE A 458 -33.24 -8.40 -11.34
CA PHE A 458 -34.43 -8.91 -12.01
C PHE A 458 -35.30 -7.72 -12.43
N MET A 459 -35.55 -7.59 -13.73
CA MET A 459 -36.49 -6.60 -14.26
C MET A 459 -37.85 -7.23 -14.54
N SER A 460 -37.84 -8.36 -15.25
CA SER A 460 -39.05 -9.12 -15.56
C SER A 460 -38.70 -10.58 -15.89
N PRO A 461 -39.67 -11.51 -15.97
CA PRO A 461 -39.39 -12.89 -16.36
C PRO A 461 -38.61 -12.96 -17.68
N GLY A 462 -37.41 -13.53 -17.65
CA GLY A 462 -36.51 -13.63 -18.81
C GLY A 462 -35.68 -12.36 -19.11
N LEU A 463 -35.82 -11.28 -18.34
CA LEU A 463 -35.08 -10.04 -18.48
C LEU A 463 -34.39 -9.67 -17.17
N TYR A 464 -33.07 -9.73 -17.18
CA TYR A 464 -32.21 -9.27 -16.11
C TYR A 464 -31.35 -8.13 -16.65
N ALA A 465 -31.11 -7.12 -15.82
CA ALA A 465 -30.17 -6.06 -16.13
C ALA A 465 -28.97 -6.16 -15.19
N TYR A 466 -27.78 -5.97 -15.74
CA TYR A 466 -26.56 -5.84 -14.95
C TYR A 466 -26.36 -4.36 -14.64
N VAL A 467 -26.75 -3.96 -13.43
CA VAL A 467 -26.77 -2.54 -13.02
C VAL A 467 -25.79 -2.29 -11.89
N PRO A 468 -25.21 -1.08 -11.77
CA PRO A 468 -24.39 -0.70 -10.63
C PRO A 468 -25.13 -0.92 -9.30
N ARG A 469 -24.46 -1.55 -8.33
CA ARG A 469 -24.88 -1.66 -6.94
C ARG A 469 -24.43 -0.39 -6.21
N ASP A 470 -25.35 0.25 -5.49
CA ASP A 470 -24.99 1.30 -4.54
C ASP A 470 -24.20 0.69 -3.39
N ILE A 471 -22.96 1.13 -3.19
CA ILE A 471 -22.18 0.77 -2.01
C ILE A 471 -22.65 1.69 -0.90
N VAL A 472 -23.46 1.16 0.02
CA VAL A 472 -23.78 1.90 1.24
C VAL A 472 -22.50 1.92 2.11
N PRO A 473 -22.03 3.10 2.54
CA PRO A 473 -20.79 3.26 3.29
C PRO A 473 -20.81 2.58 4.66
#